data_AF-A0A3Q2T5W4-F1
#
_entry.id   AF-A0A3Q2T5W4-F1
#
_cell.length_a   1.000
_cell.length_b   1.000
_cell.length_c   1.000
_cell.angle_alpha   90.00
_cell.angle_beta   90.00
_cell.angle_gamma   90.00
#
_symmetry.space_group_name_H-M   'P 1'
#
loop_
_entity.id
_entity.type
_entity.pdbx_description
1 polymer ?
#
loop_
_entity_poly.entity_id
_entity_poly.type
_entity_poly.pdbx_seq_one_letter_code
_entity_poly.pdbx_strand_id
1 'polypeptide(L)'
;VNEPKPGDLIEIFRNGYQHWAMYVGKGYVVHLLGPCGESTTNRCYRSLLSSSTINLPIGKNNVLKQKLLKVVSSDKWRINNLQDHEKQPRPAEIILREANKLVGAVQLYNVVEYNCEHFATELRYGNAESQQADSRKIGLGVTGATIALGVVILALIVWKTRE
;
A
#
# COMPACT_ATOMS: atom_id res chain seq x y z
N VAL A 1 9.91 -21.51 -9.02
CA VAL A 1 8.89 -20.48 -8.67
C VAL A 1 7.55 -21.10 -9.00
N ASN A 2 6.62 -21.17 -8.04
CA ASN A 2 5.27 -21.66 -8.35
C ASN A 2 4.62 -20.75 -9.37
N GLU A 3 3.88 -21.32 -10.32
CA GLU A 3 3.13 -20.54 -11.30
C GLU A 3 2.00 -19.77 -10.58
N PRO A 4 1.87 -18.44 -10.79
CA PRO A 4 0.85 -17.66 -10.12
C PRO A 4 -0.55 -18.06 -10.58
N LYS A 5 -1.48 -18.12 -9.62
CA LYS A 5 -2.90 -18.40 -9.86
C LYS A 5 -3.70 -17.10 -9.84
N PRO A 6 -4.78 -16.99 -10.64
CA PRO A 6 -5.64 -15.81 -10.60
C PRO A 6 -6.08 -15.46 -9.17
N GLY A 7 -5.85 -14.21 -8.77
CA GLY A 7 -6.06 -13.72 -7.41
C GLY A 7 -4.79 -13.63 -6.56
N ASP A 8 -3.68 -14.23 -6.97
CA ASP A 8 -2.41 -14.15 -6.23
C ASP A 8 -1.81 -12.75 -6.25
N LEU A 9 -1.26 -12.34 -5.11
CA LEU A 9 -0.52 -11.09 -4.98
C LEU A 9 0.93 -11.30 -5.43
N ILE A 10 1.38 -10.39 -6.27
CA ILE A 10 2.74 -10.35 -6.79
C ILE A 10 3.47 -9.19 -6.13
N GLU A 11 4.54 -9.52 -5.39
CA GLU A 11 5.45 -8.56 -4.80
C GLU A 11 6.69 -8.44 -5.69
N ILE A 12 7.00 -7.22 -6.12
CA ILE A 12 8.13 -6.90 -7.00
C ILE A 12 9.11 -6.02 -6.23
N PHE A 13 10.36 -6.47 -6.10
CA PHE A 13 11.39 -5.79 -5.33
C PHE A 13 12.06 -4.72 -6.19
N ARG A 14 11.67 -3.46 -5.99
CA ARG A 14 12.28 -2.31 -6.65
C ARG A 14 13.40 -1.75 -5.77
N ASN A 15 14.26 -0.95 -6.36
CA ASN A 15 15.33 -0.30 -5.61
C ASN A 15 14.74 0.79 -4.68
N GLY A 16 14.60 0.47 -3.40
CA GLY A 16 14.11 1.38 -2.36
C GLY A 16 12.61 1.30 -2.05
N TYR A 17 11.86 0.41 -2.68
CA TYR A 17 10.46 0.12 -2.33
C TYR A 17 9.96 -1.21 -2.90
N GLN A 18 8.81 -1.68 -2.43
CA GLN A 18 8.13 -2.87 -2.93
C GLN A 18 6.91 -2.44 -3.75
N HIS A 19 6.82 -2.94 -4.97
CA HIS A 19 5.67 -2.73 -5.84
C HIS A 19 4.74 -3.94 -5.77
N TRP A 20 3.44 -3.69 -5.72
CA TRP A 20 2.42 -4.73 -5.60
C TRP A 20 1.51 -4.78 -6.82
N ALA A 21 1.13 -5.99 -7.20
CA ALA A 21 0.22 -6.25 -8.30
C ALA A 21 -0.67 -7.47 -8.03
N MET A 22 -1.87 -7.48 -8.58
CA MET A 22 -2.82 -8.58 -8.52
C MET A 22 -2.71 -9.41 -9.80
N TYR A 23 -2.39 -10.70 -9.72
CA TYR A 23 -2.38 -11.57 -10.89
C TYR A 23 -3.80 -11.91 -11.34
N VAL A 24 -4.10 -11.67 -12.62
CA VAL A 24 -5.45 -11.83 -13.19
C VAL A 24 -5.54 -12.94 -14.23
N GLY A 25 -4.52 -13.80 -14.32
CA GLY A 25 -4.45 -14.92 -15.24
C GLY A 25 -3.78 -14.60 -16.57
N LYS A 26 -3.42 -15.67 -17.31
CA LYS A 26 -2.82 -15.61 -18.67
C LYS A 26 -1.57 -14.71 -18.76
N GLY A 27 -0.77 -14.64 -17.69
CA GLY A 27 0.42 -13.79 -17.64
C GLY A 27 0.14 -12.30 -17.43
N TYR A 28 -1.08 -11.90 -17.05
CA TYR A 28 -1.44 -10.50 -16.81
C TYR A 28 -1.58 -10.18 -15.33
N VAL A 29 -1.28 -8.94 -14.98
CA VAL A 29 -1.52 -8.35 -13.66
C VAL A 29 -2.30 -7.05 -13.77
N VAL A 30 -3.05 -6.73 -12.72
CA VAL A 30 -3.60 -5.39 -12.47
C VAL A 30 -2.82 -4.74 -11.35
N HIS A 31 -2.39 -3.50 -11.53
CA HIS A 31 -1.59 -2.78 -10.54
C HIS A 31 -1.86 -1.29 -10.56
N LEU A 32 -1.66 -0.67 -9.41
CA LEU A 32 -1.75 0.77 -9.22
C LEU A 32 -0.36 1.40 -9.41
N LEU A 33 -0.25 2.36 -10.32
CA LEU A 33 0.95 3.16 -10.54
C LEU A 33 1.03 4.30 -9.53
N GLY A 34 2.26 4.54 -9.06
CA GLY A 34 2.58 5.74 -8.30
C GLY A 34 2.69 7.01 -9.16
N PRO A 35 2.98 8.15 -8.54
CA PRO A 35 3.08 9.46 -9.21
C PRO A 35 4.14 9.56 -10.30
N CYS A 36 5.12 8.66 -10.27
CA CYS A 36 6.13 8.54 -11.31
C CYS A 36 5.63 7.84 -12.58
N GLY A 37 4.39 7.33 -12.58
CA GLY A 37 3.83 6.56 -13.70
C GLY A 37 4.65 5.31 -14.00
N GLU A 38 4.86 5.01 -15.29
CA GLU A 38 5.75 3.92 -15.73
C GLU A 38 7.25 4.27 -15.57
N SER A 39 7.61 5.51 -15.19
CA SER A 39 9.01 5.90 -15.02
C SER A 39 9.58 5.28 -13.74
N THR A 40 10.31 4.19 -13.89
CA THR A 40 11.04 3.49 -12.81
C THR A 40 12.32 4.21 -12.37
N THR A 41 12.53 5.47 -12.80
CA THR A 41 13.77 6.18 -12.45
C THR A 41 13.84 6.42 -10.94
N ASN A 42 14.91 5.92 -10.32
CA ASN A 42 15.21 6.10 -8.89
C ASN A 42 15.08 7.55 -8.42
N ARG A 43 15.31 8.53 -9.31
CA ARG A 43 15.20 9.96 -9.00
C ARG A 43 13.77 10.37 -8.65
N CYS A 44 12.79 9.92 -9.43
CA CYS A 44 11.41 10.26 -9.16
C CYS A 44 10.95 9.65 -7.84
N TYR A 45 11.13 8.34 -7.64
CA TYR A 45 10.76 7.67 -6.39
C TYR A 45 11.49 8.23 -5.16
N ARG A 46 12.77 8.57 -5.24
CA ARG A 46 13.48 9.23 -4.12
C ARG A 46 12.93 10.62 -3.81
N SER A 47 12.53 11.38 -4.83
CA SER A 47 11.85 12.66 -4.64
C SER A 47 10.47 12.48 -3.99
N LEU A 48 9.76 11.40 -4.31
CA LEU A 48 8.48 11.06 -3.69
C LEU A 48 8.63 10.68 -2.21
N LEU A 49 9.67 9.92 -1.85
CA LEU A 49 9.95 9.56 -0.46
C LEU A 49 10.24 10.78 0.44
N SER A 50 10.61 11.92 -0.15
CA SER A 50 10.85 13.19 0.55
C SER A 50 9.62 14.10 0.64
N SER A 51 8.45 13.71 0.10
CA SER A 51 7.21 14.50 0.16
C SER A 51 6.04 13.66 0.67
N SER A 52 5.36 14.14 1.71
CA SER A 52 4.21 13.46 2.32
C SER A 52 2.92 13.55 1.50
N THR A 53 2.90 14.39 0.46
CA THR A 53 1.76 14.56 -0.44
C THR A 53 2.30 14.70 -1.85
N ILE A 54 1.98 13.77 -2.74
CA ILE A 54 2.29 13.95 -4.15
C ILE A 54 1.01 14.01 -4.97
N ASN A 55 0.85 15.14 -5.64
CA ASN A 55 -0.16 15.31 -6.67
C ASN A 55 0.24 14.43 -7.86
N LEU A 56 -0.53 13.37 -8.11
CA LEU A 56 -0.50 12.68 -9.40
C LEU A 56 -0.76 13.71 -10.52
N PRO A 57 -0.21 13.53 -11.73
CA PRO A 57 -0.68 14.26 -12.88
C PRO A 57 -2.20 14.08 -13.00
N ILE A 58 -2.94 15.15 -12.71
CA ILE A 58 -4.40 15.17 -12.74
C ILE A 58 -4.85 14.67 -14.11
N GLY A 59 -5.70 13.64 -14.14
CA GLY A 59 -6.30 13.10 -15.38
C GLY A 59 -5.55 11.96 -16.07
N LYS A 60 -4.50 11.35 -15.47
CA LYS A 60 -3.92 10.11 -15.99
C LYS A 60 -4.38 8.90 -15.19
N ASN A 61 -5.00 7.93 -15.89
CA ASN A 61 -5.34 6.61 -15.35
C ASN A 61 -4.10 5.98 -14.71
N ASN A 62 -4.22 5.52 -13.48
CA ASN A 62 -3.11 4.92 -12.74
C ASN A 62 -3.35 3.47 -12.35
N VAL A 63 -4.55 2.91 -12.57
CA VAL A 63 -4.76 1.46 -12.46
C VAL A 63 -4.62 0.84 -13.85
N LEU A 64 -3.58 0.03 -14.06
CA LEU A 64 -3.27 -0.57 -15.34
C LEU A 64 -3.38 -2.09 -15.30
N LYS A 65 -3.73 -2.67 -16.46
CA LYS A 65 -3.61 -4.10 -16.74
C LYS A 65 -2.47 -4.34 -17.73
N GLN A 66 -1.44 -5.07 -17.31
CA GLN A 66 -0.22 -5.27 -18.10
C GLN A 66 0.29 -6.70 -18.00
N LYS A 67 1.16 -7.11 -18.93
CA LYS A 67 1.86 -8.39 -18.82
C LYS A 67 2.76 -8.38 -17.59
N LEU A 68 2.73 -9.44 -16.78
CA LEU A 68 3.57 -9.61 -15.59
C LEU A 68 5.03 -9.34 -15.92
N LEU A 69 5.54 -9.92 -17.01
CA LEU A 69 6.93 -9.75 -17.45
C LEU A 69 7.27 -8.31 -17.85
N LYS A 70 6.30 -7.53 -18.35
CA LYS A 70 6.50 -6.09 -18.62
C LYS A 70 6.64 -5.32 -17.30
N VAL A 71 5.79 -5.63 -16.32
CA VAL A 71 5.81 -4.95 -15.02
C VAL A 71 7.06 -5.32 -14.23
N VAL A 72 7.39 -6.61 -14.12
CA VAL A 72 8.59 -7.09 -13.43
C VAL A 72 9.86 -6.58 -14.10
N SER A 73 9.94 -6.61 -15.43
CA SER A 73 11.16 -6.31 -16.18
C SER A 73 12.33 -7.18 -15.69
N SER A 74 13.42 -6.58 -15.20
CA SER A 74 14.60 -7.26 -14.66
C SER A 74 14.56 -7.48 -13.15
N ASP A 75 13.52 -7.02 -12.46
CA ASP A 75 13.48 -7.04 -10.99
C ASP A 75 13.13 -8.41 -10.43
N LYS A 76 13.58 -8.68 -9.20
CA LYS A 76 13.16 -9.87 -8.46
C LYS A 76 11.69 -9.73 -8.09
N TRP A 77 10.97 -10.84 -8.05
CA TRP A 77 9.57 -10.87 -7.62
C TRP A 77 9.21 -12.21 -6.97
N ARG A 78 8.12 -12.23 -6.21
CA ARG A 78 7.54 -13.45 -5.63
C ARG A 78 6.03 -13.37 -5.54
N ILE A 79 5.39 -14.53 -5.42
CA ILE A 79 4.01 -14.62 -4.96
C ILE A 79 4.02 -14.41 -3.45
N ASN A 80 3.21 -13.48 -2.95
CA ASN A 80 3.13 -13.18 -1.52
C ASN A 80 1.69 -12.85 -1.10
N ASN A 81 0.91 -13.88 -0.82
CA ASN A 81 -0.44 -13.73 -0.27
C ASN A 81 -0.38 -13.47 1.24
N LEU A 82 0.16 -12.30 1.60
CA LEU A 82 0.59 -11.89 2.95
C LEU A 82 -0.34 -12.34 4.08
N GLN A 83 -1.65 -12.19 3.92
CA GLN A 83 -2.62 -12.34 5.02
C GLN A 83 -3.42 -13.65 4.95
N ASP A 84 -3.10 -14.59 4.05
CA ASP A 84 -3.88 -15.84 3.91
C ASP A 84 -3.86 -16.72 5.17
N HIS A 85 -2.88 -16.52 6.04
CA HIS A 85 -2.76 -17.22 7.33
C HIS A 85 -3.71 -16.66 8.40
N GLU A 86 -4.20 -15.43 8.24
CA GLU A 86 -5.07 -14.72 9.19
C GLU A 86 -6.47 -14.46 8.61
N LYS A 87 -6.58 -14.32 7.28
CA LYS A 87 -7.79 -13.88 6.58
C LYS A 87 -8.09 -14.80 5.41
N GLN A 88 -9.36 -15.15 5.26
CA GLN A 88 -9.80 -15.84 4.06
C GLN A 88 -9.79 -14.90 2.86
N PRO A 89 -9.15 -15.27 1.74
CA PRO A 89 -9.24 -14.49 0.51
C PRO A 89 -10.67 -14.55 -0.04
N ARG A 90 -11.08 -13.48 -0.73
CA ARG A 90 -12.34 -13.46 -1.47
C ARG A 90 -12.32 -14.52 -2.59
N PRO A 91 -13.47 -14.99 -3.06
CA PRO A 91 -13.51 -15.89 -4.21
C PRO A 91 -12.79 -15.26 -5.41
N ALA A 92 -11.96 -16.06 -6.09
CA ALA A 92 -11.12 -15.55 -7.18
C ALA A 92 -11.95 -14.83 -8.26
N GLU A 93 -13.15 -15.31 -8.58
CA GLU A 93 -14.07 -14.63 -9.51
C GLU A 93 -14.37 -13.18 -9.11
N ILE A 94 -14.64 -12.95 -7.82
CA ILE A 94 -14.92 -11.61 -7.29
C ILE A 94 -13.67 -10.74 -7.37
N ILE A 95 -12.51 -11.28 -6.96
CA ILE A 95 -11.22 -10.57 -7.05
C ILE A 95 -10.97 -10.11 -8.48
N LEU A 96 -11.09 -11.01 -9.45
CA LEU A 96 -10.85 -10.74 -10.86
C LEU A 96 -11.85 -9.74 -11.42
N ARG A 97 -13.13 -9.88 -11.07
CA ARG A 97 -14.18 -8.95 -11.53
C ARG A 97 -13.90 -7.53 -11.05
N GLU A 98 -13.63 -7.34 -9.76
CA GLU A 98 -13.36 -6.02 -9.21
C GLU A 98 -12.02 -5.45 -9.72
N ALA A 99 -10.97 -6.27 -9.81
CA ALA A 99 -9.69 -5.84 -10.37
C ALA A 99 -9.83 -5.34 -11.82
N ASN A 100 -10.59 -6.05 -12.66
CA ASN A 100 -10.80 -5.62 -14.05
C ASN A 100 -11.68 -4.37 -14.17
N LYS A 101 -12.67 -4.17 -13.28
CA LYS A 101 -13.49 -2.94 -13.25
C LYS A 101 -12.67 -1.69 -12.96
N LEU A 102 -11.62 -1.81 -12.16
CA LEU A 102 -10.76 -0.69 -11.79
C LEU A 102 -9.75 -0.31 -12.87
N VAL A 103 -9.55 -1.14 -13.91
CA VAL A 103 -8.60 -0.84 -14.99
C VAL A 103 -9.01 0.43 -15.71
N GLY A 104 -8.07 1.39 -15.80
CA GLY A 104 -8.33 2.69 -16.38
C GLY A 104 -8.93 3.70 -15.40
N ALA A 105 -9.16 3.34 -14.13
CA ALA A 105 -9.55 4.31 -13.12
C ALA A 105 -8.37 5.19 -12.69
N VAL A 106 -8.71 6.37 -12.17
CA VAL A 106 -7.80 7.24 -11.42
C VAL A 106 -8.09 7.04 -9.94
N GLN A 107 -7.10 6.53 -9.21
CA GLN A 107 -7.14 6.38 -7.76
C GLN A 107 -6.22 7.40 -7.09
N LEU A 108 -6.65 7.98 -5.97
CA LEU A 108 -5.79 8.89 -5.20
C LEU A 108 -4.60 8.09 -4.64
N TYR A 109 -3.40 8.66 -4.74
CA TYR A 109 -2.17 7.99 -4.32
C TYR A 109 -1.51 8.77 -3.17
N ASN A 110 -1.55 8.23 -1.95
CA ASN A 110 -0.78 8.70 -0.80
C ASN A 110 0.55 7.93 -0.65
N VAL A 111 1.69 8.60 -0.77
CA VAL A 111 3.02 7.96 -0.72
C VAL A 111 3.42 7.51 0.69
N VAL A 112 2.79 8.08 1.72
CA VAL A 112 3.11 7.79 3.12
C VAL A 112 2.55 6.42 3.57
N GLU A 113 1.59 5.85 2.82
CA GLU A 113 0.82 4.65 3.21
C GLU A 113 0.89 3.47 2.21
N TYR A 114 1.74 3.51 1.18
CA TYR A 114 1.95 2.36 0.27
C TYR A 114 0.67 1.84 -0.42
N ASN A 115 -0.02 2.70 -1.19
CA ASN A 115 -1.29 2.37 -1.84
C ASN A 115 -1.27 1.14 -2.77
N CYS A 116 -0.11 0.72 -3.29
CA CYS A 116 -0.05 -0.48 -4.13
C CYS A 116 -0.38 -1.75 -3.32
N GLU A 117 0.14 -1.83 -2.09
CA GLU A 117 -0.14 -2.93 -1.17
C GLU A 117 -1.60 -2.86 -0.72
N HIS A 118 -2.05 -1.66 -0.31
CA HIS A 118 -3.43 -1.38 0.08
C HIS A 118 -4.43 -1.78 -1.02
N PHE A 119 -4.17 -1.39 -2.27
CA PHE A 119 -4.96 -1.78 -3.43
C PHE A 119 -4.99 -3.29 -3.64
N ALA A 120 -3.84 -3.96 -3.50
CA ALA A 120 -3.72 -5.40 -3.66
C ALA A 120 -4.47 -6.18 -2.55
N THR A 121 -4.35 -5.73 -1.29
CA THR A 121 -5.02 -6.35 -0.14
C THR A 121 -6.52 -6.07 -0.12
N GLU A 122 -6.97 -4.87 -0.51
CA GLU A 122 -8.38 -4.56 -0.71
C GLU A 122 -8.99 -5.49 -1.78
N LEU A 123 -8.27 -5.69 -2.88
CA LEU A 123 -8.69 -6.61 -3.92
C LEU A 123 -8.73 -8.07 -3.45
N ARG A 124 -7.80 -8.52 -2.61
CA ARG A 124 -7.77 -9.92 -2.17
C ARG A 124 -8.72 -10.22 -1.02
N TYR A 125 -8.75 -9.36 0.00
CA TYR A 125 -9.40 -9.62 1.29
C TYR A 125 -10.65 -8.77 1.51
N GLY A 126 -10.90 -7.75 0.69
CA GLY A 126 -12.05 -6.85 0.82
C GLY A 126 -11.88 -5.74 1.86
N ASN A 127 -10.81 -5.79 2.66
CA ASN A 127 -10.40 -4.75 3.58
C ASN A 127 -8.96 -4.37 3.24
N ALA A 128 -8.71 -3.07 3.22
CA ALA A 128 -7.47 -2.54 2.72
C ALA A 128 -6.49 -2.29 3.87
N GLU A 129 -5.35 -2.99 3.85
CA GLU A 129 -4.34 -2.92 4.91
C GLU A 129 -2.92 -2.96 4.31
N SER A 130 -2.00 -2.24 4.96
CA SER A 130 -0.57 -2.29 4.66
C SER A 130 0.20 -2.65 5.93
N GLN A 131 1.05 -3.67 5.87
CA GLN A 131 1.92 -4.05 6.99
C GLN A 131 2.97 -2.98 7.31
N GLN A 132 3.21 -2.04 6.40
CA GLN A 132 4.17 -0.95 6.59
C GLN A 132 3.60 0.20 7.41
N ALA A 133 2.27 0.41 7.38
CA ALA A 133 1.58 1.27 8.35
C ALA A 133 1.63 0.67 9.77
N ASP A 134 1.68 -0.66 9.87
CA ASP A 134 1.85 -1.37 11.14
C ASP A 134 3.31 -1.45 11.60
N SER A 135 4.27 -1.42 10.68
CA SER A 135 5.71 -1.30 11.00
C SER A 135 6.06 0.05 11.63
N ARG A 136 5.26 1.10 11.40
CA ARG A 136 5.33 2.35 12.18
C ARG A 136 4.74 2.23 13.60
N LYS A 137 3.98 1.18 13.89
CA LYS A 137 3.56 0.86 15.27
C LYS A 137 4.61 0.05 16.03
N ILE A 138 5.53 -0.64 15.36
CA ILE A 138 6.64 -1.38 16.00
C ILE A 138 7.93 -0.53 16.08
N GLY A 139 7.77 0.80 16.03
CA GLY A 139 8.78 1.80 16.40
C GLY A 139 8.28 2.78 17.47
N LEU A 140 7.13 2.49 18.10
CA LEU A 140 6.65 3.17 19.31
C LEU A 140 6.54 2.17 20.46
N GLY A 141 7.62 1.44 20.70
CA GLY A 141 7.89 0.94 22.04
C GLY A 141 8.05 2.16 22.95
N VAL A 142 7.00 2.41 23.76
CA VAL A 142 6.82 3.52 24.71
C VAL A 142 6.31 4.85 24.10
N THR A 143 5.00 5.08 24.16
CA THR A 143 4.40 6.21 24.92
C THR A 143 2.86 6.06 25.00
N GLY A 144 2.39 4.85 25.34
CA GLY A 144 1.04 4.68 25.88
C GLY A 144 0.98 5.09 27.36
N ALA A 145 1.33 6.35 27.68
CA ALA A 145 1.05 7.03 28.97
C ALA A 145 1.64 8.47 29.02
N THR A 146 1.32 9.39 28.10
CA THR A 146 1.67 10.83 28.29
C THR A 146 0.59 11.83 27.84
N ILE A 147 -0.70 11.51 27.98
CA ILE A 147 -1.77 12.53 28.01
C ILE A 147 -2.50 12.54 29.37
N ALA A 148 -1.77 12.31 30.46
CA ALA A 148 -2.34 12.44 31.81
C ALA A 148 -1.56 13.36 32.76
N LEU A 149 -0.33 13.78 32.46
CA LEU A 149 0.43 14.68 33.35
C LEU A 149 0.15 16.17 33.11
N GLY A 150 -0.12 16.59 31.87
CA GLY A 150 -0.40 18.00 31.57
C GLY A 150 -1.73 18.51 32.16
N VAL A 151 -2.76 17.65 32.18
CA VAL A 151 -4.07 17.99 32.77
C VAL A 151 -4.00 18.01 34.30
N VAL A 152 -3.22 17.12 34.91
CA VAL A 152 -3.05 17.08 36.37
C VAL A 152 -2.27 18.27 36.90
N ILE A 153 -1.23 18.73 36.18
CA ILE A 153 -0.45 19.92 36.60
C ILE A 153 -1.32 21.20 36.55
N LEU A 154 -2.15 21.38 35.51
CA LEU A 154 -3.06 22.52 35.43
C LEU A 154 -4.12 22.51 36.54
N ALA A 155 -4.67 21.34 36.88
CA ALA A 155 -5.65 21.21 37.97
C ALA A 155 -5.03 21.56 39.35
N LEU A 156 -3.79 21.14 39.61
CA LEU A 156 -3.08 21.45 40.87
C LEU A 156 -2.72 22.95 40.98
N ILE A 157 -2.36 23.60 39.88
CA ILE A 157 -2.10 25.05 39.86
C ILE A 157 -3.39 25.83 40.15
N VAL A 158 -4.51 25.45 39.52
CA VAL A 158 -5.80 26.11 39.73
C VAL A 158 -6.31 25.94 41.17
N TRP A 159 -6.15 24.77 41.78
CA TRP A 159 -6.47 24.56 43.20
C TRP A 159 -5.65 25.49 44.09
N LYS A 160 -4.32 25.53 43.93
CA LYS A 160 -3.44 26.32 44.80
C LYS A 160 -3.66 27.84 44.68
N THR A 161 -4.22 28.32 43.57
CA THR A 161 -4.59 29.73 43.40
C THR A 161 -5.99 30.08 43.93
N ARG A 162 -6.75 29.09 44.43
CA ARG A 162 -8.10 29.27 45.00
C ARG A 162 -8.17 29.09 46.51
N GLU A 163 -7.02 28.92 47.17
CA GLU A 163 -6.84 28.96 48.63
C GLU A 163 -6.18 30.27 49.04
#